data_AF-A0A0J8R8T1-F1
#
_entry.id   AF-A0A0J8R8T1-F1
#
_cell.length_a   1.000
_cell.length_b   1.000
_cell.length_c   1.000
_cell.angle_alpha   90.00
_cell.angle_beta   90.00
_cell.angle_gamma   90.00
#
_symmetry.space_group_name_H-M   'P 1'
#
loop_
_entity.id
_entity.type
_entity.pdbx_description
1 polymer ?
#
loop_
_entity_poly.entity_id
_entity_poly.type
_entity_poly.pdbx_seq_one_letter_code
_entity_poly.pdbx_strand_id
1 'polypeptide(L)'
;MGPEAKPKAKIDYKIPRPSSSVILISPKNEVLLLHRVKTSSSFPSAHVFPGGTISPQDGDFPPAGHPDSHDEGIHYRRAAIRELFEESGILLAKNSITGQMIRVNPAEREKGRHAIHMNETTFDQWLKGQDTAAVADTDPLVPFSHWITPQRNPRRFTTQMYLYFLPHSNGGNVPDGRQILDLSQPGPELKGTDKKGEIDRVVLARFNKEGPREVEIRWRRDVLPDGPAKSSL
;
A
#
# COMPACT_ATOMS: atom_id res chain seq x y z
N MET A 1 22.80 -5.23 36.74
CA MET A 1 22.13 -3.92 36.54
C MET A 1 21.55 -3.95 35.13
N GLY A 2 20.23 -4.05 34.99
CA GLY A 2 19.58 -4.00 33.67
C GLY A 2 19.65 -2.57 33.09
N PRO A 3 19.57 -2.39 31.77
CA PRO A 3 19.59 -1.05 31.19
C PRO A 3 18.37 -0.26 31.69
N GLU A 4 18.62 0.89 32.34
CA GLU A 4 17.57 1.84 32.67
C GLU A 4 16.86 2.27 31.40
N ALA A 5 15.54 2.05 31.35
CA ALA A 5 14.72 2.52 30.25
C ALA A 5 14.81 4.06 30.20
N LYS A 6 15.37 4.59 29.10
CA LYS A 6 15.42 6.04 28.88
C LYS A 6 14.01 6.62 29.06
N PRO A 7 13.84 7.71 29.82
CA PRO A 7 12.54 8.33 30.02
C PRO A 7 11.94 8.70 28.66
N LYS A 8 10.73 8.20 28.38
CA LYS A 8 10.00 8.56 27.15
C LYS A 8 9.83 10.07 27.13
N ALA A 9 10.37 10.72 26.11
CA ALA A 9 10.22 12.16 25.92
C ALA A 9 8.72 12.54 25.95
N LYS A 10 8.40 13.62 26.65
CA LYS A 10 7.02 14.09 26.80
C LYS A 10 6.54 14.57 25.42
N ILE A 11 5.57 13.86 24.82
CA ILE A 11 5.03 14.17 23.49
C ILE A 11 4.19 15.45 23.60
N ASP A 12 4.57 16.50 22.89
CA ASP A 12 3.71 17.67 22.71
C ASP A 12 2.70 17.40 21.57
N TYR A 13 1.46 17.10 21.96
CA TYR A 13 0.40 16.77 21.01
C TYR A 13 -0.08 17.96 20.16
N LYS A 14 0.34 19.20 20.50
CA LYS A 14 0.08 20.38 19.66
C LYS A 14 0.94 20.39 18.40
N ILE A 15 2.08 19.71 18.41
CA ILE A 15 2.96 19.59 17.26
C ILE A 15 2.47 18.42 16.40
N PRO A 16 2.15 18.63 15.10
CA PRO A 16 1.74 17.55 14.22
C PRO A 16 2.83 16.48 14.11
N ARG A 17 2.51 15.24 14.45
CA ARG A 17 3.43 14.12 14.30
C ARG A 17 3.44 13.63 12.84
N PRO A 18 4.62 13.39 12.24
CA PRO A 18 4.74 12.78 10.92
C PRO A 18 4.03 11.43 10.85
N SER A 19 3.16 11.27 9.86
CA SER A 19 2.43 10.03 9.63
C SER A 19 2.26 9.75 8.15
N SER A 20 1.97 8.50 7.83
CA SER A 20 1.79 8.04 6.46
C SER A 20 0.60 7.11 6.35
N SER A 21 -0.08 7.12 5.22
CA SER A 21 -1.24 6.29 4.95
C SER A 21 -1.30 5.87 3.48
N VAL A 22 -1.87 4.70 3.22
CA VAL A 22 -2.05 4.18 1.87
C VAL A 22 -3.51 3.94 1.55
N ILE A 23 -3.93 4.45 0.41
CA ILE A 23 -5.19 4.14 -0.25
C ILE A 23 -4.87 3.00 -1.22
N LEU A 24 -5.10 1.76 -0.76
CA LEU A 24 -4.89 0.58 -1.58
C LEU A 24 -6.10 0.37 -2.49
N ILE A 25 -5.87 0.37 -3.79
CA ILE A 25 -6.89 0.28 -4.83
C ILE A 25 -6.74 -1.07 -5.54
N SER A 26 -7.80 -1.87 -5.54
CA SER A 26 -7.83 -3.15 -6.25
C SER A 26 -7.93 -2.93 -7.77
N PRO A 27 -7.62 -3.95 -8.59
CA PRO A 27 -7.86 -3.92 -10.03
C PRO A 27 -9.31 -3.60 -10.43
N LYS A 28 -10.27 -3.77 -9.50
CA LYS A 28 -11.69 -3.49 -9.69
C LYS A 28 -12.10 -2.10 -9.19
N ASN A 29 -11.15 -1.21 -8.92
CA ASN A 29 -11.35 0.11 -8.31
C ASN A 29 -12.01 0.06 -6.92
N GLU A 30 -11.84 -1.05 -6.20
CA GLU A 30 -12.29 -1.15 -4.80
C GLU A 30 -11.19 -0.62 -3.89
N VAL A 31 -11.58 0.12 -2.85
CA VAL A 31 -10.64 0.73 -1.91
C VAL A 31 -10.65 0.00 -0.58
N LEU A 32 -9.47 -0.36 -0.08
CA LEU A 32 -9.34 -0.94 1.26
C LEU A 32 -9.65 0.11 2.34
N LEU A 33 -10.64 -0.19 3.18
CA LEU A 33 -10.91 0.51 4.43
C LEU A 33 -10.80 -0.47 5.60
N LEU A 34 -10.17 -0.01 6.68
CA LEU A 34 -10.11 -0.73 7.94
C LEU A 34 -11.14 -0.14 8.91
N HIS A 35 -11.76 -1.01 9.70
CA HIS A 35 -12.67 -0.59 10.76
C HIS A 35 -11.96 -0.66 12.11
N ARG A 36 -11.72 0.49 12.75
CA ARG A 36 -11.04 0.52 14.05
C ARG A 36 -11.94 0.02 15.17
N VAL A 37 -11.44 -0.93 15.97
CA VAL A 37 -12.14 -1.42 17.17
C VAL A 37 -12.34 -0.29 18.19
N LYS A 38 -13.42 -0.37 18.98
CA LYS A 38 -13.90 0.68 19.89
C LYS A 38 -12.87 1.20 20.91
N THR A 39 -11.81 0.44 21.19
CA THR A 39 -10.75 0.77 22.17
C THR A 39 -9.60 1.61 21.59
N SER A 40 -9.62 1.97 20.30
CA SER A 40 -8.58 2.83 19.72
C SER A 40 -8.62 4.25 20.33
N SER A 41 -7.44 4.76 20.68
CA SER A 41 -7.29 6.08 21.31
C SER A 41 -7.44 7.26 20.32
N SER A 42 -7.60 6.99 19.02
CA SER A 42 -7.86 7.98 17.95
C SER A 42 -8.90 7.44 16.96
N PHE A 43 -9.97 8.20 16.71
CA PHE A 43 -11.07 7.88 15.77
C PHE A 43 -11.74 6.49 15.98
N PRO A 44 -12.33 6.21 17.16
CA PRO A 44 -13.05 4.96 17.40
C PRO A 44 -14.27 4.82 16.47
N SER A 45 -14.51 3.62 15.93
CA SER A 45 -15.62 3.29 15.02
C SER A 45 -15.61 4.00 13.65
N ALA A 46 -14.47 4.58 13.24
CA ALA A 46 -14.30 5.15 11.91
C ALA A 46 -13.77 4.11 10.92
N HIS A 47 -14.23 4.20 9.66
CA HIS A 47 -13.54 3.60 8.53
C HIS A 47 -12.33 4.46 8.19
N VAL A 48 -11.14 3.86 8.17
CA VAL A 48 -9.88 4.56 7.91
C VAL A 48 -9.08 3.81 6.87
N PHE A 49 -8.24 4.54 6.13
CA PHE A 49 -7.17 3.91 5.36
C PHE A 49 -6.09 3.39 6.32
N PRO A 50 -5.42 2.27 5.97
CA PRO A 50 -4.26 1.81 6.71
C PRO A 50 -3.22 2.91 6.83
N GLY A 51 -2.66 3.08 8.02
CA GLY A 51 -1.66 4.13 8.24
C GLY A 51 -1.41 4.48 9.70
N GLY A 52 -0.25 5.07 9.94
CA GLY A 52 0.25 5.37 11.27
C GLY A 52 1.40 6.35 11.29
N THR A 53 2.02 6.48 12.46
CA THR A 53 3.12 7.45 12.69
C THR A 53 4.41 6.87 12.12
N ILE A 54 5.26 7.72 11.54
CA ILE A 54 6.59 7.31 11.10
C ILE A 54 7.39 6.87 12.33
N SER A 55 8.06 5.73 12.22
CA SER A 55 8.84 5.09 13.27
C SER A 55 10.33 5.12 12.91
N PRO A 56 11.26 5.07 13.89
CA PRO A 56 12.69 4.97 13.59
C PRO A 56 13.08 3.79 12.68
N GLN A 57 12.25 2.73 12.60
CA GLN A 57 12.48 1.63 11.66
C GLN A 57 12.24 2.00 10.19
N ASP A 58 11.54 3.11 9.93
CA ASP A 58 11.24 3.57 8.56
C ASP A 58 12.43 4.37 7.96
N GLY A 59 13.45 4.68 8.75
CA GLY A 59 14.65 5.43 8.36
C GLY A 59 14.85 6.67 9.22
N ASP A 60 15.87 7.46 8.89
CA ASP A 60 16.07 8.76 9.53
C ASP A 60 15.05 9.76 9.00
N PHE A 61 14.39 10.46 9.91
CA PHE A 61 13.40 11.50 9.60
C PHE A 61 13.51 12.66 10.59
N PRO A 62 13.19 13.90 10.17
CA PRO A 62 13.23 15.06 11.04
C PRO A 62 12.24 14.92 12.21
N PRO A 63 12.55 15.48 13.39
CA PRO A 63 11.65 15.46 14.54
C PRO A 63 10.35 16.22 14.23
N ALA A 64 9.27 15.86 14.91
CA ALA A 64 7.98 16.52 14.75
C ALA A 64 8.11 18.05 14.95
N GLY A 65 7.55 18.83 14.02
CA GLY A 65 7.58 20.29 14.07
C GLY A 65 8.80 20.92 13.39
N HIS A 66 9.76 20.12 12.92
CA HIS A 66 10.81 20.61 12.03
C HIS A 66 10.20 21.08 10.68
N PRO A 67 10.73 22.12 10.01
CA PRO A 67 10.25 22.52 8.69
C PRO A 67 10.23 21.36 7.69
N ASP A 68 11.27 20.52 7.72
CA ASP A 68 11.40 19.33 6.88
C ASP A 68 10.69 18.09 7.44
N SER A 69 9.95 18.19 8.56
CA SER A 69 9.10 17.07 9.04
C SER A 69 7.88 16.82 8.14
N HIS A 70 7.99 17.25 6.88
CA HIS A 70 7.02 17.35 5.81
C HIS A 70 7.76 17.15 4.47
N ASP A 71 8.73 16.23 4.42
CA ASP A 71 9.40 15.85 3.19
C ASP A 71 8.72 14.60 2.59
N GLU A 72 8.70 14.44 1.27
CA GLU A 72 8.22 13.19 0.63
C GLU A 72 9.31 12.10 0.66
N GLY A 73 10.10 12.10 1.74
CA GLY A 73 11.24 11.23 1.93
C GLY A 73 10.84 9.75 1.92
N ILE A 74 11.84 8.91 1.66
CA ILE A 74 11.66 7.45 1.59
C ILE A 74 11.05 6.87 2.88
N HIS A 75 11.27 7.50 4.02
CA HIS A 75 10.72 7.08 5.31
C HIS A 75 9.18 7.16 5.36
N TYR A 76 8.55 8.14 4.70
CA TYR A 76 7.08 8.16 4.58
C TYR A 76 6.55 6.98 3.77
N ARG A 77 7.24 6.62 2.68
CA ARG A 77 6.85 5.51 1.81
C ARG A 77 7.00 4.16 2.53
N ARG A 78 8.10 3.97 3.27
CA ARG A 78 8.32 2.77 4.09
C ARG A 78 7.29 2.66 5.20
N ALA A 79 7.00 3.77 5.89
CA ALA A 79 5.96 3.82 6.92
C ALA A 79 4.58 3.43 6.35
N ALA A 80 4.21 3.91 5.16
CA ALA A 80 2.93 3.56 4.53
C ALA A 80 2.78 2.03 4.33
N ILE A 81 3.82 1.39 3.80
CA ILE A 81 3.81 -0.05 3.51
C ILE A 81 3.87 -0.88 4.80
N ARG A 82 4.70 -0.47 5.76
CA ARG A 82 4.79 -1.14 7.06
C ARG A 82 3.45 -1.09 7.79
N GLU A 83 2.83 0.08 7.90
CA GLU A 83 1.54 0.25 8.57
C GLU A 83 0.42 -0.54 7.86
N LEU A 84 0.40 -0.57 6.52
CA LEU A 84 -0.49 -1.44 5.76
C LEU A 84 -0.32 -2.90 6.18
N PHE A 85 0.93 -3.36 6.28
CA PHE A 85 1.22 -4.73 6.67
C PHE A 85 0.79 -5.02 8.12
N GLU A 86 1.13 -4.16 9.08
CA GLU A 86 0.76 -4.32 10.49
C GLU A 86 -0.76 -4.35 10.68
N GLU A 87 -1.50 -3.41 10.08
CA GLU A 87 -2.93 -3.26 10.31
C GLU A 87 -3.79 -4.25 9.48
N SER A 88 -3.33 -4.69 8.30
CA SER A 88 -4.13 -5.54 7.38
C SER A 88 -3.53 -6.91 7.04
N GLY A 89 -2.23 -7.12 7.25
CA GLY A 89 -1.50 -8.31 6.80
C GLY A 89 -1.23 -8.37 5.29
N ILE A 90 -1.60 -7.34 4.52
CA ILE A 90 -1.27 -7.24 3.10
C ILE A 90 0.21 -6.88 2.96
N LEU A 91 0.96 -7.75 2.28
CA LEU A 91 2.40 -7.60 2.08
C LEU A 91 2.69 -6.97 0.72
N LEU A 92 3.18 -5.73 0.71
CA LEU A 92 3.70 -5.07 -0.48
C LEU A 92 5.23 -5.03 -0.43
N ALA A 93 5.84 -6.12 -0.87
CA ALA A 93 7.28 -6.26 -0.93
C ALA A 93 7.68 -6.97 -2.22
N LYS A 94 8.86 -6.63 -2.74
CA LYS A 94 9.45 -7.23 -3.93
C LYS A 94 10.88 -7.68 -3.69
N ASN A 95 11.33 -8.63 -4.49
CA ASN A 95 12.75 -8.91 -4.63
C ASN A 95 13.37 -7.76 -5.45
N SER A 96 14.35 -7.07 -4.87
CA SER A 96 14.98 -5.89 -5.49
C SER A 96 15.75 -6.19 -6.78
N ILE A 97 16.15 -7.45 -7.01
CA ILE A 97 16.90 -7.88 -8.19
C ILE A 97 15.94 -8.25 -9.32
N THR A 98 14.91 -9.04 -9.02
CA THR A 98 13.99 -9.58 -10.04
C THR A 98 12.74 -8.73 -10.26
N GLY A 99 12.43 -7.82 -9.32
CA GLY A 99 11.19 -7.05 -9.30
C GLY A 99 9.94 -7.87 -8.95
N GLN A 100 10.09 -9.18 -8.67
CA GLN A 100 8.95 -10.05 -8.37
C GLN A 100 8.45 -9.83 -6.94
N MET A 101 7.12 -9.88 -6.77
CA MET A 101 6.50 -9.75 -5.45
C MET A 101 6.90 -10.91 -4.52
N ILE A 102 7.28 -10.59 -3.29
CA ILE A 102 7.60 -11.57 -2.26
C ILE A 102 6.32 -12.29 -1.85
N ARG A 103 6.38 -13.63 -1.88
CA ARG A 103 5.29 -14.50 -1.41
C ARG A 103 5.71 -15.19 -0.13
N VAL A 104 4.91 -15.00 0.91
CA VAL A 104 5.09 -15.64 2.22
C VAL A 104 3.84 -16.45 2.51
N ASN A 105 3.99 -17.65 3.05
CA ASN A 105 2.83 -18.43 3.46
C ASN A 105 2.03 -17.68 4.56
N PRO A 106 0.71 -17.91 4.68
CA PRO A 106 -0.12 -17.12 5.60
C PRO A 106 0.31 -17.18 7.08
N ALA A 107 0.79 -18.33 7.57
CA ALA A 107 1.16 -18.51 8.97
C ALA A 107 2.42 -17.71 9.34
N GLU A 108 3.47 -17.79 8.51
CA GLU A 108 4.70 -17.01 8.72
C GLU A 108 4.46 -15.52 8.51
N ARG A 109 3.57 -15.15 7.60
CA ARG A 109 3.16 -13.75 7.40
C ARG A 109 2.47 -13.19 8.63
N GLU A 110 1.55 -13.94 9.23
CA GLU A 110 0.86 -13.50 10.45
C GLU A 110 1.80 -13.43 11.66
N LYS A 111 2.69 -14.41 11.82
CA LYS A 111 3.75 -14.38 12.83
C LYS A 111 4.65 -13.16 12.69
N GLY A 112 5.07 -12.86 11.45
CA GLY A 112 5.83 -11.65 11.12
C GLY A 112 5.10 -10.37 11.49
N ARG A 113 3.83 -10.27 11.11
CA ARG A 113 2.96 -9.13 11.43
C ARG A 113 2.92 -8.85 12.93
N HIS A 114 2.75 -9.89 13.75
CA HIS A 114 2.77 -9.76 15.21
C HIS A 114 4.14 -9.32 15.75
N ALA A 115 5.23 -9.94 15.29
CA ALA A 115 6.58 -9.60 15.75
C ALA A 115 6.96 -8.15 15.43
N ILE A 116 6.59 -7.66 14.24
CA ILE A 116 6.81 -6.27 13.82
C ILE A 116 5.98 -5.30 14.67
N HIS A 117 4.68 -5.59 14.85
CA HIS A 117 3.79 -4.77 15.68
C HIS A 117 4.27 -4.66 17.14
N MET A 118 4.82 -5.75 17.68
CA MET A 118 5.40 -5.81 19.02
C MET A 118 6.82 -5.22 19.13
N ASN A 119 7.38 -4.74 18.01
CA ASN A 119 8.77 -4.25 17.89
C ASN A 119 9.83 -5.30 18.29
N GLU A 120 9.54 -6.58 18.10
CA GLU A 120 10.50 -7.68 18.30
C GLU A 120 11.47 -7.79 17.12
N THR A 121 11.05 -7.34 15.93
CA THR A 121 11.87 -7.21 14.73
C THR A 121 11.39 -6.00 13.92
N THR A 122 12.26 -5.46 13.06
CA THR A 122 11.85 -4.42 12.11
C THR A 122 11.24 -5.03 10.86
N PHE A 123 10.42 -4.26 10.13
CA PHE A 123 9.82 -4.71 8.88
C PHE A 123 10.87 -5.20 7.86
N ASP A 124 11.97 -4.46 7.70
CA ASP A 124 13.02 -4.84 6.76
C ASP A 124 13.80 -6.07 7.21
N GLN A 125 14.13 -6.19 8.51
CA GLN A 125 14.79 -7.40 9.03
C GLN A 125 13.93 -8.64 8.80
N TRP A 126 12.62 -8.53 9.06
CA TRP A 126 11.69 -9.63 8.80
C TRP A 126 11.62 -9.98 7.31
N LEU A 127 11.54 -8.98 6.41
CA LEU A 127 11.58 -9.18 4.96
C LEU A 127 12.86 -9.92 4.52
N LYS A 128 14.02 -9.51 5.03
CA LYS A 128 15.30 -10.15 4.75
C LYS A 128 15.37 -11.59 5.22
N GLY A 129 14.60 -11.96 6.24
CA GLY A 129 14.42 -13.34 6.67
C GLY A 129 13.58 -14.18 5.70
N GLN A 130 12.75 -13.57 4.85
CA GLN A 130 11.95 -14.26 3.83
C GLN A 130 12.71 -14.42 2.51
N ASP A 131 13.43 -13.38 2.10
CA ASP A 131 14.30 -13.35 0.92
C ASP A 131 15.38 -12.27 1.15
N THR A 132 16.66 -12.62 0.96
CA THR A 132 17.79 -11.72 1.26
C THR A 132 17.81 -10.46 0.37
N ALA A 133 17.16 -10.49 -0.78
CA ALA A 133 16.98 -9.36 -1.69
C ALA A 133 15.60 -8.68 -1.53
N ALA A 134 14.74 -9.13 -0.60
CA ALA A 134 13.44 -8.50 -0.35
C ALA A 134 13.58 -7.05 0.14
N VAL A 135 12.70 -6.20 -0.37
CA VAL A 135 12.54 -4.79 0.02
C VAL A 135 11.05 -4.42 -0.04
N ALA A 136 10.64 -3.41 0.72
CA ALA A 136 9.31 -2.81 0.60
C ALA A 136 9.10 -2.24 -0.81
N ASP A 137 7.93 -2.49 -1.43
CA ASP A 137 7.65 -2.03 -2.79
C ASP A 137 7.20 -0.56 -2.81
N THR A 138 8.14 0.34 -2.55
CA THR A 138 7.88 1.78 -2.32
C THR A 138 7.76 2.62 -3.60
N ASP A 139 8.24 2.11 -4.73
CA ASP A 139 8.25 2.83 -6.01
C ASP A 139 6.83 3.12 -6.56
N PRO A 140 5.86 2.17 -6.49
CA PRO A 140 4.52 2.39 -7.03
C PRO A 140 3.64 3.33 -6.20
N LEU A 141 4.08 3.76 -5.01
CA LEU A 141 3.32 4.70 -4.19
C LEU A 141 3.23 6.06 -4.90
N VAL A 142 2.04 6.46 -5.32
CA VAL A 142 1.79 7.77 -5.94
C VAL A 142 1.39 8.74 -4.83
N PRO A 143 2.10 9.85 -4.61
CA PRO A 143 1.66 10.86 -3.67
C PRO A 143 0.28 11.40 -4.07
N PHE A 144 -0.66 11.42 -3.12
CA PHE A 144 -2.04 11.81 -3.40
C PHE A 144 -2.41 13.12 -2.73
N SER A 145 -2.26 13.18 -1.40
CA SER A 145 -2.70 14.32 -0.62
C SER A 145 -1.95 14.36 0.71
N HIS A 146 -1.76 15.58 1.22
CA HIS A 146 -1.15 15.83 2.50
C HIS A 146 -2.16 16.50 3.44
N TRP A 147 -2.34 15.95 4.64
CA TRP A 147 -3.32 16.44 5.61
C TRP A 147 -2.66 16.77 6.94
N ILE A 148 -2.80 18.04 7.36
CA ILE A 148 -2.40 18.47 8.70
C ILE A 148 -3.65 18.59 9.57
N THR A 149 -3.66 17.90 10.70
CA THR A 149 -4.79 17.97 11.63
C THR A 149 -4.99 19.42 12.12
N PRO A 150 -6.22 19.96 12.10
CA PRO A 150 -6.50 21.33 12.56
C PRO A 150 -6.02 21.60 13.99
N GLN A 151 -5.61 22.84 14.28
CA GLN A 151 -5.03 23.23 15.57
C GLN A 151 -5.97 23.02 16.77
N ARG A 152 -7.28 23.08 16.56
CA ARG A 152 -8.30 22.87 17.60
C ARG A 152 -8.34 21.43 18.14
N ASN A 153 -7.76 20.48 17.43
CA ASN A 153 -7.77 19.08 17.84
C ASN A 153 -6.57 18.78 18.75
N PRO A 154 -6.76 18.08 19.87
CA PRO A 154 -5.71 17.87 20.86
C PRO A 154 -4.62 16.91 20.39
N ARG A 155 -4.92 15.96 19.50
CA ARG A 155 -3.95 15.07 18.85
C ARG A 155 -3.80 15.46 17.41
N ARG A 156 -2.58 15.83 17.02
CA ARG A 156 -2.29 16.31 15.68
C ARG A 156 -1.32 15.40 14.94
N PHE A 157 -1.59 15.27 13.66
CA PHE A 157 -0.83 14.49 12.69
C PHE A 157 -0.61 15.31 11.44
N THR A 158 0.52 15.07 10.77
CA THR A 158 0.83 15.55 9.44
C THR A 158 1.01 14.33 8.54
N THR A 159 -0.06 13.98 7.84
CA THR A 159 -0.20 12.69 7.16
C THR A 159 0.00 12.86 5.66
N GLN A 160 1.03 12.22 5.11
CA GLN A 160 1.13 12.00 3.67
C GLN A 160 0.29 10.78 3.29
N MET A 161 -0.62 10.95 2.34
CA MET A 161 -1.43 9.86 1.77
C MET A 161 -0.88 9.46 0.40
N TYR A 162 -0.78 8.16 0.17
CA TYR A 162 -0.36 7.60 -1.11
C TYR A 162 -1.46 6.75 -1.72
N LEU A 163 -1.58 6.76 -3.05
CA LEU A 163 -2.29 5.71 -3.78
C LEU A 163 -1.33 4.55 -4.03
N TYR A 164 -1.84 3.33 -3.89
CA TYR A 164 -1.18 2.13 -4.38
C TYR A 164 -2.18 1.30 -5.17
N PHE A 165 -1.93 1.11 -6.46
CA PHE A 165 -2.76 0.26 -7.31
C PHE A 165 -2.21 -1.16 -7.26
N LEU A 166 -3.01 -2.11 -6.79
CA LEU A 166 -2.65 -3.51 -6.85
C LEU A 166 -2.47 -3.94 -8.30
N PRO A 167 -1.39 -4.66 -8.63
CA PRO A 167 -1.20 -5.18 -9.97
C PRO A 167 -2.37 -6.10 -10.33
N HIS A 168 -2.83 -6.03 -11.58
CA HIS A 168 -3.86 -6.95 -12.07
C HIS A 168 -3.30 -8.38 -12.02
N SER A 169 -3.90 -9.24 -11.19
CA SER A 169 -3.47 -10.64 -11.07
C SER A 169 -3.73 -11.48 -12.33
N ASN A 170 -4.43 -10.92 -13.33
CA ASN A 170 -4.81 -11.61 -14.57
C ASN A 170 -4.26 -10.94 -15.84
N GLY A 171 -3.43 -9.90 -15.72
CA GLY A 171 -2.83 -9.24 -16.85
C GLY A 171 -1.47 -9.86 -17.17
N GLY A 172 -1.36 -10.64 -18.23
CA GLY A 172 -0.05 -10.93 -18.80
C GLY A 172 0.66 -9.63 -19.20
N ASN A 173 1.98 -9.71 -19.39
CA ASN A 173 2.71 -8.64 -20.07
C ASN A 173 2.79 -9.00 -21.56
N VAL A 174 2.61 -8.01 -22.43
CA VAL A 174 3.01 -8.16 -23.83
C VAL A 174 4.54 -7.99 -23.97
N PRO A 175 5.18 -8.55 -25.00
CA PRO A 175 6.64 -8.53 -25.16
C PRO A 175 7.28 -7.12 -25.15
N ASP A 176 6.50 -6.07 -25.47
CA ASP A 176 6.96 -4.68 -25.42
C ASP A 176 6.91 -4.05 -24.00
N GLY A 177 6.56 -4.83 -22.98
CA GLY A 177 6.56 -4.43 -21.57
C GLY A 177 5.32 -3.65 -21.12
N ARG A 178 4.27 -3.57 -21.93
CA ARG A 178 2.95 -3.08 -21.50
C ARG A 178 2.17 -4.17 -20.75
N GLN A 179 1.41 -3.76 -19.74
CA GLN A 179 0.50 -4.63 -18.99
C GLN A 179 -0.82 -4.77 -19.72
N ILE A 180 -1.40 -5.96 -19.68
CA ILE A 180 -2.75 -6.23 -20.19
C ILE A 180 -3.78 -5.96 -19.09
N LEU A 181 -4.68 -5.02 -19.30
CA LEU A 181 -5.82 -4.75 -18.45
C LEU A 181 -7.05 -5.45 -19.05
N ASP A 182 -7.64 -6.36 -18.27
CA ASP A 182 -8.82 -7.13 -18.65
C ASP A 182 -10.10 -6.29 -18.45
N LEU A 183 -10.93 -6.19 -19.48
CA LEU A 183 -12.20 -5.45 -19.45
C LEU A 183 -13.44 -6.35 -19.32
N SER A 184 -13.26 -7.67 -19.21
CA SER A 184 -14.34 -8.66 -19.28
C SER A 184 -15.30 -8.62 -18.09
N GLN A 185 -14.88 -8.04 -16.97
CA GLN A 185 -15.73 -7.87 -15.79
C GLN A 185 -16.33 -6.46 -15.80
N PRO A 186 -17.65 -6.32 -15.68
CA PRO A 186 -18.24 -5.00 -15.47
C PRO A 186 -17.77 -4.43 -14.13
N GLY A 187 -17.67 -3.10 -14.05
CA GLY A 187 -17.32 -2.42 -12.81
C GLY A 187 -18.29 -2.75 -11.67
N PRO A 188 -17.87 -2.70 -10.40
CA PRO A 188 -18.71 -3.02 -9.25
C PRO A 188 -20.02 -2.22 -9.18
N GLU A 189 -20.04 -1.01 -9.74
CA GLU A 189 -21.20 -0.12 -9.84
C GLU A 189 -22.33 -0.68 -10.72
N LEU A 190 -22.04 -1.68 -11.54
CA LEU A 190 -23.00 -2.35 -12.41
C LEU A 190 -23.49 -3.69 -11.82
N LYS A 191 -23.12 -4.00 -10.58
CA LYS A 191 -23.56 -5.22 -9.88
C LYS A 191 -25.08 -5.20 -9.69
N GLY A 192 -25.76 -6.20 -10.22
CA GLY A 192 -27.22 -6.30 -10.22
C GLY A 192 -27.90 -5.71 -11.46
N THR A 193 -27.11 -5.25 -12.44
CA THR A 193 -27.59 -4.92 -13.78
C THR A 193 -27.30 -6.06 -14.75
N ASP A 194 -27.95 -6.01 -15.91
CA ASP A 194 -27.76 -6.86 -17.08
C ASP A 194 -26.55 -6.45 -17.95
N LYS A 195 -25.80 -5.43 -17.52
CA LYS A 195 -24.60 -4.95 -18.22
C LYS A 195 -23.42 -5.90 -17.98
N LYS A 196 -22.66 -6.16 -19.04
CA LYS A 196 -21.48 -7.03 -19.05
C LYS A 196 -20.23 -6.20 -19.35
N GLY A 197 -19.06 -6.71 -18.94
CA GLY A 197 -17.78 -6.14 -19.35
C GLY A 197 -17.52 -6.35 -20.84
N GLU A 198 -16.54 -5.62 -21.37
CA GLU A 198 -16.12 -5.75 -22.76
C GLU A 198 -15.25 -7.00 -22.91
N ILE A 199 -15.84 -8.07 -23.46
CA ILE A 199 -15.22 -9.39 -23.49
C ILE A 199 -14.21 -9.57 -24.63
N ASP A 200 -14.31 -8.76 -25.68
CA ASP A 200 -13.51 -8.96 -26.89
C ASP A 200 -12.24 -8.13 -26.91
N ARG A 201 -12.08 -7.18 -25.99
CA ARG A 201 -10.98 -6.22 -25.99
C ARG A 201 -10.23 -6.16 -24.66
N VAL A 202 -8.97 -5.77 -24.76
CA VAL A 202 -8.08 -5.50 -23.63
C VAL A 202 -7.44 -4.13 -23.81
N VAL A 203 -7.03 -3.51 -22.72
CA VAL A 203 -6.22 -2.29 -22.75
C VAL A 203 -4.77 -2.67 -22.46
N LEU A 204 -3.87 -2.31 -23.36
CA LEU A 204 -2.43 -2.34 -23.11
C LEU A 204 -2.01 -0.99 -22.55
N ALA A 205 -1.27 -0.98 -21.45
CA ALA A 205 -0.73 0.25 -20.89
C ALA A 205 0.65 0.04 -20.27
N ARG A 206 1.54 1.01 -20.43
CA ARG A 206 2.79 1.10 -19.68
C ARG A 206 2.56 1.97 -18.45
N PHE A 207 2.85 1.45 -17.27
CA PHE A 207 2.76 2.24 -16.04
C PHE A 207 4.12 2.81 -15.68
N ASN A 208 4.20 4.13 -15.53
CA ASN A 208 5.39 4.82 -15.03
C ASN A 208 5.01 5.75 -13.85
N LYS A 209 5.99 6.51 -13.34
CA LYS A 209 5.81 7.40 -12.18
C LYS A 209 4.73 8.49 -12.38
N GLU A 210 4.41 8.84 -13.62
CA GLU A 210 3.41 9.85 -13.98
C GLU A 210 2.03 9.25 -14.35
N GLY A 211 1.89 7.92 -14.27
CA GLY A 211 0.67 7.20 -14.61
C GLY A 211 0.77 6.36 -15.89
N PRO A 212 -0.38 5.92 -16.44
CA PRO A 212 -0.38 5.12 -17.66
C PRO A 212 0.04 5.95 -18.87
N ARG A 213 0.90 5.34 -19.70
CA ARG A 213 1.40 5.83 -21.00
C ARG A 213 1.27 4.71 -22.03
N GLU A 214 1.37 5.07 -23.32
CA GLU A 214 1.30 4.11 -24.44
C GLU A 214 0.03 3.23 -24.40
N VAL A 215 -1.11 3.86 -24.12
CA VAL A 215 -2.40 3.19 -23.99
C VAL A 215 -2.92 2.76 -25.36
N GLU A 216 -3.17 1.47 -25.55
CA GLU A 216 -3.70 0.90 -26.79
C GLU A 216 -4.84 -0.08 -26.48
N ILE A 217 -5.92 -0.04 -27.26
CA ILE A 217 -6.99 -1.03 -27.17
C ILE A 217 -6.75 -2.10 -28.24
N ARG A 218 -6.70 -3.36 -27.83
CA ARG A 218 -6.47 -4.50 -28.73
C ARG A 218 -7.54 -5.55 -28.58
N TRP A 219 -7.75 -6.35 -29.63
CA TRP A 219 -8.58 -7.54 -29.51
C TRP A 219 -7.91 -8.53 -28.55
N ARG A 220 -8.69 -9.07 -27.62
CA ARG A 220 -8.22 -10.05 -26.62
C ARG A 220 -7.56 -11.27 -27.28
N ARG A 221 -8.15 -11.76 -28.38
CA ARG A 221 -7.65 -12.89 -29.18
C ARG A 221 -6.26 -12.66 -29.81
N ASP A 222 -5.85 -11.41 -29.98
CA ASP A 222 -4.57 -11.07 -30.62
C ASP A 222 -3.44 -10.89 -29.59
N VAL A 223 -3.77 -10.95 -28.30
CA VAL A 223 -2.88 -10.56 -27.19
C VAL A 223 -2.73 -11.68 -26.16
N LEU A 224 -3.81 -12.42 -25.86
CA LEU A 224 -3.78 -13.54 -24.93
C LEU A 224 -3.79 -14.86 -25.72
N PRO A 225 -2.82 -15.78 -25.47
CA PRO A 225 -2.66 -17.01 -26.25
C PRO A 225 -3.75 -18.07 -26.00
N ASP A 226 -4.57 -17.91 -24.96
CA ASP A 226 -5.69 -18.80 -24.69
C ASP A 226 -7.02 -18.11 -25.04
N GLY A 227 -7.80 -18.77 -25.89
CA GLY A 227 -9.13 -18.34 -26.35
C GLY A 227 -10.12 -18.01 -25.21
N PRO A 228 -11.34 -17.55 -25.54
CA PRO A 228 -12.20 -16.82 -24.61
C PRO A 228 -12.34 -17.54 -23.27
N ALA A 229 -12.08 -16.80 -22.18
CA ALA A 229 -12.30 -17.28 -20.82
C ALA A 229 -13.74 -17.80 -20.74
N LYS A 230 -13.89 -19.11 -20.48
CA LYS A 230 -15.21 -19.71 -20.30
C LYS A 230 -15.93 -18.94 -19.20
N SER A 231 -17.03 -18.31 -19.58
CA SER A 231 -18.02 -17.75 -18.66
C SER A 231 -18.47 -18.84 -17.71
N SER A 232 -17.92 -18.89 -16.50
CA SER A 232 -18.56 -19.59 -15.38
C SER A 232 -19.71 -18.69 -14.92
N LEU A 233 -20.93 -19.17 -15.20
CA LEU A 233 -22.20 -18.70 -14.66
C LEU A 233 -22.11 -18.36 -13.17
#